data_AF-A0A316BAS3-F1
#
_entry.id   AF-A0A316BAS3-F1
#
_cell.length_a   1.000
_cell.length_b   1.000
_cell.length_c   1.000
_cell.angle_alpha   90.00
_cell.angle_beta   90.00
_cell.angle_gamma   90.00
#
_symmetry.space_group_name_H-M   'P 1'
#
loop_
_entity.id
_entity.type
_entity.pdbx_description
1 polymer ?
#
loop_
_entity_poly.entity_id
_entity_poly.type
_entity_poly.pdbx_seq_one_letter_code
_entity_poly.pdbx_strand_id
1 'polypeptide(L)'
;MKKVFSTILTVALLLALIPGVTSCKVIKKDWYVATLEYYRDGVKNGFKEEYQNHPIGRDLKDKNNRIGYLLIDLDKDGIDELLIGIIDDAPTTKITNVIVCHSSLGPYSLLSAGNGTYFGLCYDGVICSEEYGGKLKYLKWNHKKDAFDVIEGDGKFLPMKWELTEF
;
A
#
# COMPACT_ATOMS: atom_id res chain seq x y z
N MET A 1 -8.75 28.34 52.97
CA MET A 1 -8.35 26.98 52.58
C MET A 1 -9.19 26.54 51.40
N LYS A 2 -8.64 26.57 50.18
CA LYS A 2 -9.34 26.14 48.95
C LYS A 2 -9.11 24.64 48.77
N LYS A 3 -10.18 23.84 48.72
CA LYS A 3 -10.12 22.41 48.37
C LYS A 3 -10.61 22.21 46.93
N VAL A 4 -9.65 21.87 46.09
CA VAL A 4 -9.63 21.00 44.90
C VAL A 4 -10.95 20.32 44.54
N PHE A 5 -11.37 20.43 43.27
CA PHE A 5 -11.75 19.29 42.44
C PHE A 5 -11.32 19.58 40.99
N SER A 6 -10.18 18.99 40.62
CA SER A 6 -9.69 18.92 39.24
C SER A 6 -10.48 17.82 38.54
N THR A 7 -11.36 18.21 37.62
CA THR A 7 -12.08 17.26 36.75
C THR A 7 -11.10 16.78 35.70
N ILE A 8 -10.49 15.62 35.93
CA ILE A 8 -9.72 14.90 34.92
C ILE A 8 -10.73 14.42 33.87
N LEU A 9 -10.69 15.04 32.70
CA LEU A 9 -11.38 14.59 31.51
C LEU A 9 -10.61 13.35 31.00
N THR A 10 -11.02 12.17 31.45
CA THR A 10 -10.52 10.90 30.93
C THR A 10 -11.07 10.74 29.51
N VAL A 11 -10.29 11.17 28.51
CA VAL A 11 -10.57 10.82 27.11
C VAL A 11 -10.34 9.32 27.00
N ALA A 12 -11.44 8.57 27.04
CA ALA A 12 -11.46 7.16 26.68
C ALA A 12 -11.13 7.07 25.18
N LEU A 13 -9.84 6.86 24.89
CA LEU A 13 -9.36 6.50 23.57
C LEU A 13 -9.92 5.09 23.28
N LEU A 14 -11.09 5.02 22.65
CA LEU A 14 -11.59 3.78 22.05
C LEU A 14 -10.65 3.46 20.86
N LEU A 15 -9.58 2.75 21.16
CA LEU A 15 -8.89 1.92 20.18
C LEU A 15 -9.91 0.89 19.70
N ALA A 16 -10.48 1.12 18.52
CA ALA A 16 -11.14 0.09 17.75
C ALA A 16 -10.07 -0.98 17.44
N LEU A 17 -9.96 -1.96 18.33
CA LEU A 17 -9.21 -3.18 18.11
C LEU A 17 -9.88 -3.94 16.98
N ILE A 18 -9.41 -3.70 15.76
CA ILE A 18 -9.64 -4.63 14.66
C ILE A 18 -9.00 -5.96 15.09
N PRO A 19 -9.75 -7.08 15.13
CA PRO A 19 -9.14 -8.38 15.30
C PRO A 19 -8.29 -8.67 14.07
N GLY A 20 -6.96 -8.54 14.19
CA GLY A 20 -6.05 -8.77 13.06
C GLY A 20 -4.71 -8.02 13.11
N VAL A 21 -4.51 -7.08 14.03
CA VAL A 21 -3.22 -6.37 14.16
C VAL A 21 -2.23 -7.22 14.96
N THR A 22 -1.89 -8.41 14.46
CA THR A 22 -0.73 -9.14 14.98
C THR A 22 0.52 -8.54 14.36
N SER A 23 1.35 -7.89 15.17
CA SER A 23 2.72 -7.49 14.82
C SER A 23 3.41 -8.59 13.99
N CYS A 24 3.94 -8.23 12.82
CA CYS A 24 4.62 -9.16 11.92
C CYS A 24 6.04 -9.55 12.40
N LYS A 25 6.27 -9.82 13.70
CA LYS A 25 7.60 -10.27 14.18
C LYS A 25 8.06 -11.58 13.51
N VAL A 26 7.10 -12.39 13.06
CA VAL A 26 7.31 -13.48 12.10
C VAL A 26 6.28 -13.29 11.00
N ILE A 27 6.72 -12.83 9.82
CA ILE A 27 5.84 -12.64 8.67
C ILE A 27 5.47 -14.01 8.13
N LYS A 28 4.16 -14.32 8.11
CA LYS A 28 3.66 -15.50 7.40
C LYS A 28 3.60 -15.20 5.91
N LYS A 29 3.89 -16.20 5.06
CA LYS A 29 3.84 -16.03 3.60
C LYS A 29 2.47 -15.60 3.06
N ASP A 30 1.40 -15.86 3.81
CA ASP A 30 0.01 -15.56 3.45
C ASP A 30 -0.55 -14.31 4.16
N TRP A 31 0.30 -13.44 4.70
CA TRP A 31 -0.11 -12.24 5.45
C TRP A 31 -1.10 -11.35 4.67
N TYR A 32 -1.02 -11.36 3.34
CA TYR A 32 -1.77 -10.49 2.43
C TYR A 32 -3.21 -10.96 2.19
N VAL A 33 -3.60 -12.18 2.59
CA VAL A 33 -4.88 -12.80 2.18
C VAL A 33 -6.09 -11.95 2.59
N ALA A 34 -6.13 -11.50 3.84
CA ALA A 34 -7.23 -10.65 4.33
C ALA A 34 -7.28 -9.30 3.60
N THR A 35 -6.12 -8.71 3.28
CA THR A 35 -6.04 -7.47 2.50
C THR A 35 -6.52 -7.69 1.06
N LEU A 36 -6.14 -8.80 0.42
CA LEU A 36 -6.66 -9.16 -0.91
C LEU A 36 -8.18 -9.31 -0.92
N GLU A 37 -8.75 -9.95 0.10
CA GLU A 37 -10.20 -10.10 0.23
C GLU A 37 -10.89 -8.74 0.39
N TYR A 38 -10.30 -7.82 1.13
CA TYR A 38 -10.79 -6.44 1.25
C TYR A 38 -10.85 -5.73 -0.11
N TYR A 39 -9.78 -5.76 -0.90
CA TYR A 39 -9.77 -5.16 -2.23
C TYR A 39 -10.74 -5.86 -3.19
N ARG A 40 -10.79 -7.20 -3.17
CA ARG A 40 -11.74 -7.98 -4.00
C ARG A 40 -13.19 -7.62 -3.69
N ASP A 41 -13.56 -7.57 -2.41
CA ASP A 41 -14.91 -7.18 -2.00
C ASP A 41 -15.20 -5.73 -2.38
N GLY A 42 -14.25 -4.82 -2.15
CA GLY A 42 -14.37 -3.41 -2.51
C GLY A 42 -14.57 -3.16 -4.02
N VAL A 43 -13.83 -3.87 -4.88
CA VAL A 43 -13.99 -3.79 -6.35
C VAL A 43 -15.35 -4.35 -6.77
N LYS A 44 -15.79 -5.47 -6.21
CA LYS A 44 -17.04 -6.14 -6.58
C LYS A 44 -18.28 -5.45 -6.07
N ASN A 45 -18.28 -5.07 -4.79
CA ASN A 45 -19.45 -4.63 -4.04
C ASN A 45 -19.40 -3.14 -3.67
N GLY A 46 -18.30 -2.46 -3.97
CA GLY A 46 -18.02 -1.09 -3.55
C GLY A 46 -17.35 -1.03 -2.18
N PHE A 47 -16.39 -0.11 -2.02
CA PHE A 47 -15.72 0.14 -0.75
C PHE A 47 -16.68 0.82 0.24
N LYS A 48 -17.17 0.07 1.24
CA LYS A 48 -18.10 0.57 2.27
C LYS A 48 -17.39 1.29 3.42
N GLU A 49 -16.20 0.81 3.77
CA GLU A 49 -15.37 1.36 4.83
C GLU A 49 -13.94 1.53 4.29
N GLU A 50 -13.42 2.75 4.39
CA GLU A 50 -12.02 3.04 4.10
C GLU A 50 -11.22 2.88 5.39
N TYR A 51 -10.29 1.93 5.39
CA TYR A 51 -9.36 1.80 6.50
C TYR A 51 -8.26 2.84 6.37
N GLN A 52 -7.90 3.48 7.49
CA GLN A 52 -6.80 4.46 7.51
C GLN A 52 -5.49 3.88 6.94
N ASN A 53 -5.28 2.56 7.07
CA ASN A 53 -4.10 1.86 6.60
C ASN A 53 -4.20 1.37 5.14
N HIS A 54 -5.36 1.53 4.49
CA HIS A 54 -5.62 1.13 3.10
C HIS A 54 -6.44 2.22 2.39
N PRO A 55 -5.86 3.42 2.20
CA PRO A 55 -6.53 4.50 1.48
C PRO A 55 -6.93 4.06 0.06
N ILE A 56 -8.16 4.42 -0.35
CA ILE A 56 -8.76 4.03 -1.63
C ILE A 56 -8.98 5.28 -2.49
N GLY A 57 -8.15 5.44 -3.53
CA GLY A 57 -8.30 6.49 -4.54
C GLY A 57 -9.56 6.35 -5.39
N ARG A 58 -9.98 7.42 -6.10
CA ARG A 58 -11.19 7.36 -6.95
C ARG A 58 -11.09 6.33 -8.06
N ASP A 59 -9.90 6.09 -8.59
CA ASP A 59 -9.70 5.15 -9.70
C ASP A 59 -10.06 3.71 -9.30
N LEU A 60 -9.83 3.32 -8.03
CA LEU A 60 -10.24 2.02 -7.50
C LEU A 60 -11.75 1.88 -7.29
N LYS A 61 -12.47 3.02 -7.16
CA LYS A 61 -13.93 3.05 -6.96
C LYS A 61 -14.69 3.13 -8.29
N ASP A 62 -14.01 3.46 -9.38
CA ASP A 62 -14.61 3.54 -10.70
C ASP A 62 -14.85 2.14 -11.25
N LYS A 63 -16.13 1.78 -11.42
CA LYS A 63 -16.56 0.47 -11.92
C LYS A 63 -16.17 0.22 -13.38
N ASN A 64 -15.76 1.25 -14.11
CA ASN A 64 -15.27 1.11 -15.48
C ASN A 64 -13.79 0.70 -15.52
N ASN A 65 -13.06 0.86 -14.42
CA ASN A 65 -11.68 0.43 -14.33
C ASN A 65 -11.62 -1.06 -13.99
N ARG A 66 -10.76 -1.78 -14.71
CA ARG A 66 -10.36 -3.15 -14.34
C ARG A 66 -9.21 -3.04 -13.35
N ILE A 67 -9.38 -3.64 -12.18
CA ILE A 67 -8.41 -3.57 -11.09
C ILE A 67 -7.84 -4.96 -10.86
N GLY A 68 -6.54 -5.03 -10.58
CA GLY A 68 -5.88 -6.29 -10.23
C GLY A 68 -4.78 -6.10 -9.21
N TYR A 69 -4.10 -7.20 -8.93
CA TYR A 69 -2.99 -7.24 -8.00
C TYR A 69 -1.77 -7.97 -8.54
N LEU A 70 -0.62 -7.71 -7.93
CA LEU A 70 0.64 -8.41 -8.13
C LEU A 70 1.23 -8.72 -6.76
N LEU A 71 1.73 -9.95 -6.60
CA LEU A 71 2.57 -10.34 -5.47
C LEU A 71 4.01 -10.40 -5.96
N ILE A 72 4.89 -9.67 -5.28
CA ILE A 72 6.30 -9.60 -5.65
C ILE A 72 7.16 -9.27 -4.44
N ASP A 73 8.22 -10.04 -4.24
CA ASP A 73 9.31 -9.75 -3.30
C ASP A 73 10.18 -8.59 -3.81
N LEU A 74 9.93 -7.38 -3.32
CA LEU A 74 10.58 -6.15 -3.82
C LEU A 74 12.04 -6.03 -3.39
N ASP A 75 12.40 -6.56 -2.22
CA ASP A 75 13.73 -6.41 -1.61
C ASP A 75 14.52 -7.72 -1.43
N LYS A 76 13.95 -8.83 -1.91
CA LYS A 76 14.54 -10.18 -1.97
C LYS A 76 14.74 -10.81 -0.60
N ASP A 77 13.83 -10.53 0.35
CA ASP A 77 13.85 -11.12 1.69
C ASP A 77 13.09 -12.45 1.80
N GLY A 78 12.41 -12.87 0.72
CA GLY A 78 11.61 -14.09 0.63
C GLY A 78 10.14 -13.92 1.02
N ILE A 79 9.69 -12.68 1.25
CA ILE A 79 8.30 -12.30 1.51
C ILE A 79 7.81 -11.43 0.35
N ASP A 80 6.63 -11.76 -0.19
CA ASP A 80 6.03 -10.93 -1.23
C ASP A 80 5.33 -9.70 -0.63
N GLU A 81 5.52 -8.55 -1.28
CA GLU A 81 4.65 -7.37 -1.15
C GLU A 81 3.42 -7.48 -2.05
N LEU A 82 2.33 -6.86 -1.61
CA LEU A 82 1.08 -6.79 -2.36
C LEU A 82 0.97 -5.42 -3.06
N LEU A 83 0.94 -5.45 -4.38
CA LEU A 83 0.73 -4.28 -5.22
C LEU A 83 -0.67 -4.32 -5.82
N ILE A 84 -1.39 -3.20 -5.76
CA ILE A 84 -2.71 -3.01 -6.38
C ILE A 84 -2.55 -2.05 -7.55
N GLY A 85 -3.18 -2.36 -8.69
CA GLY A 85 -3.07 -1.53 -9.87
C GLY A 85 -4.24 -1.65 -10.84
N ILE A 86 -4.16 -0.83 -11.90
CA ILE A 86 -5.14 -0.79 -12.98
C ILE A 86 -4.68 -1.71 -14.12
N ILE A 87 -5.60 -2.52 -14.62
CA ILE A 87 -5.45 -3.34 -15.81
C ILE A 87 -5.96 -2.53 -17.00
N ASP A 88 -5.03 -2.12 -17.86
CA ASP A 88 -5.30 -1.38 -19.09
C ASP A 88 -4.29 -1.76 -20.18
N ASP A 89 -4.38 -1.10 -21.34
CA ASP A 89 -3.47 -1.29 -22.47
C ASP A 89 -2.26 -0.33 -22.45
N ALA A 90 -2.04 0.39 -21.33
CA ALA A 90 -0.89 1.28 -21.23
C ALA A 90 0.42 0.47 -21.27
N PRO A 91 1.51 1.02 -21.83
CA PRO A 91 2.79 0.33 -21.96
C PRO A 91 3.48 0.05 -20.60
N THR A 92 2.99 0.66 -19.52
CA THR A 92 3.52 0.52 -18.16
C THR A 92 2.39 0.23 -17.20
N THR A 93 2.62 -0.61 -16.20
CA THR A 93 1.59 -0.88 -15.18
C THR A 93 1.42 0.31 -14.25
N LYS A 94 0.17 0.69 -14.02
CA LYS A 94 -0.21 1.76 -13.09
C LYS A 94 -0.53 1.16 -11.73
N ILE A 95 0.38 1.32 -10.78
CA ILE A 95 0.22 0.88 -9.39
C ILE A 95 -0.41 2.00 -8.59
N THR A 96 -1.49 1.70 -7.88
CA THR A 96 -2.20 2.63 -7.00
C THR A 96 -1.76 2.45 -5.56
N ASN A 97 -1.51 1.22 -5.10
CA ASN A 97 -1.14 0.95 -3.71
C ASN A 97 -0.01 -0.06 -3.65
N VAL A 98 0.92 0.17 -2.71
CA VAL A 98 1.95 -0.79 -2.31
C VAL A 98 1.73 -1.11 -0.84
N ILE A 99 1.34 -2.35 -0.57
CA ILE A 99 1.05 -2.87 0.76
C ILE A 99 2.19 -3.80 1.17
N VAL A 100 2.66 -3.62 2.41
CA VAL A 100 3.75 -4.38 3.04
C VAL A 100 3.29 -4.98 4.37
N CYS A 101 3.96 -6.01 4.88
CA CYS A 101 3.78 -6.47 6.27
C CYS A 101 4.73 -5.68 7.18
N HIS A 102 4.29 -4.55 7.70
CA HIS A 102 5.10 -3.77 8.62
C HIS A 102 5.25 -4.52 9.96
N SER A 103 6.48 -4.60 10.47
CA SER A 103 6.81 -5.35 11.69
C SER A 103 5.94 -5.01 12.92
N SER A 104 5.46 -3.77 13.00
CA SER A 104 4.73 -3.22 14.13
C SER A 104 3.24 -3.00 13.85
N LEU A 105 2.88 -2.72 12.59
CA LEU A 105 1.52 -2.34 12.20
C LEU A 105 0.73 -3.46 11.52
N GLY A 106 1.40 -4.56 11.14
CA GLY A 106 0.76 -5.57 10.29
C GLY A 106 0.71 -5.11 8.82
N PRO A 107 -0.25 -5.63 8.04
CA PRO A 107 -0.51 -5.16 6.68
C PRO A 107 -0.75 -3.64 6.63
N TYR A 108 0.04 -2.93 5.84
CA TYR A 108 -0.02 -1.47 5.77
C TYR A 108 0.26 -0.96 4.34
N SER A 109 -0.61 -0.08 3.83
CA SER A 109 -0.39 0.61 2.55
C SER A 109 0.61 1.74 2.75
N LEU A 110 1.90 1.44 2.50
CA LEU A 110 2.97 2.40 2.71
C LEU A 110 3.04 3.45 1.60
N LEU A 111 2.64 3.08 0.38
CA LEU A 111 2.44 4.00 -0.73
C LEU A 111 1.00 3.90 -1.21
N SER A 112 0.38 5.05 -1.45
CA SER A 112 -0.94 5.15 -2.06
C SER A 112 -0.97 6.32 -3.03
N ALA A 113 -1.58 6.08 -4.18
CA ALA A 113 -1.81 7.02 -5.25
C ALA A 113 -3.25 6.85 -5.76
N GLY A 114 -3.49 7.26 -7.00
CA GLY A 114 -4.79 7.35 -7.65
C GLY A 114 -5.15 8.79 -7.97
N ASN A 115 -6.38 8.97 -8.45
CA ASN A 115 -6.90 10.24 -8.96
C ASN A 115 -6.09 10.76 -10.16
N GLY A 116 -5.62 9.86 -11.02
CA GLY A 116 -4.79 10.20 -12.19
C GLY A 116 -3.29 10.24 -11.92
N THR A 117 -2.85 10.01 -10.67
CA THR A 117 -1.43 9.82 -10.33
C THR A 117 -1.18 8.35 -10.01
N TYR A 118 -0.08 7.79 -10.50
CA TYR A 118 0.24 6.36 -10.34
C TYR A 118 1.73 6.16 -10.07
N PHE A 119 2.05 5.07 -9.41
CA PHE A 119 3.41 4.56 -9.35
C PHE A 119 3.66 3.59 -10.51
N GLY A 120 4.89 3.57 -11.01
CA GLY A 120 5.39 2.52 -11.89
C GLY A 120 6.19 1.48 -11.11
N LEU A 121 6.18 0.23 -11.58
CA LEU A 121 7.11 -0.80 -11.12
C LEU A 121 8.24 -0.96 -12.14
N CYS A 122 9.45 -0.59 -11.72
CA CYS A 122 10.67 -0.65 -12.49
C CYS A 122 11.42 -1.98 -12.25
N TYR A 123 12.48 -2.21 -13.03
CA TYR A 123 13.33 -3.39 -12.85
C TYR A 123 13.88 -3.48 -11.41
N ASP A 124 14.13 -4.71 -10.96
CA ASP A 124 14.64 -5.02 -9.62
C ASP A 124 13.73 -4.52 -8.49
N GLY A 125 12.40 -4.59 -8.62
CA GLY A 125 11.49 -4.26 -7.52
C GLY A 125 11.56 -2.79 -7.06
N VAL A 126 12.02 -1.89 -7.94
CA VAL A 126 12.08 -0.45 -7.66
C VAL A 126 10.73 0.18 -7.99
N ILE A 127 10.18 0.96 -7.06
CA ILE A 127 8.99 1.76 -7.31
C ILE A 127 9.41 3.12 -7.87
N CYS A 128 8.82 3.48 -9.00
CA CYS A 128 9.08 4.72 -9.71
C CYS A 128 7.89 5.67 -9.53
N SER A 129 8.15 6.87 -9.01
CA SER A 129 7.12 7.89 -8.78
C SER A 129 7.51 9.18 -9.48
N GLU A 130 6.61 9.75 -10.27
CA GLU A 130 6.78 11.12 -10.76
C GLU A 130 6.42 12.10 -9.63
N GLU A 131 7.32 13.05 -9.35
CA GLU A 131 7.01 14.20 -8.51
C GLU A 131 6.39 15.34 -9.32
N TYR A 132 5.74 16.25 -8.60
CA TYR A 132 5.32 17.54 -9.14
C TYR A 132 6.53 18.26 -9.76
N GLY A 133 6.45 18.55 -11.07
CA GLY A 133 7.57 19.09 -11.86
C GLY A 133 8.31 18.05 -12.71
N GLY A 134 7.85 16.80 -12.77
CA GLY A 134 8.30 15.79 -13.73
C GLY A 134 9.60 15.07 -13.36
N LYS A 135 10.10 15.24 -12.13
CA LYS A 135 11.29 14.52 -11.65
C LYS A 135 10.88 13.14 -11.15
N LEU A 136 11.49 12.09 -11.70
CA LEU A 136 11.31 10.72 -11.20
C LEU A 136 12.08 10.51 -9.90
N LYS A 137 11.41 9.91 -8.91
CA LYS A 137 12.00 9.32 -7.72
C LYS A 137 11.95 7.80 -7.82
N TYR A 138 13.01 7.18 -7.31
CA TYR A 138 13.18 5.74 -7.27
C TYR A 138 13.21 5.30 -5.82
N LEU A 139 12.33 4.37 -5.47
CA LEU A 139 12.10 3.91 -4.11
C LEU A 139 12.38 2.41 -4.05
N LYS A 140 13.23 1.99 -3.11
CA LYS A 140 13.52 0.58 -2.86
C LYS A 140 13.00 0.21 -1.48
N TRP A 141 12.20 -0.86 -1.41
CA TRP A 141 11.71 -1.36 -0.13
C TRP A 141 12.87 -1.86 0.73
N ASN A 142 12.77 -1.64 2.04
CA ASN A 142 13.72 -2.11 3.03
C ASN A 142 12.96 -2.62 4.26
N HIS A 143 12.67 -3.92 4.27
CA HIS A 143 11.90 -4.57 5.35
C HIS A 143 12.53 -4.35 6.72
N LYS A 144 13.86 -4.21 6.82
CA LYS A 144 14.57 -4.00 8.11
C LYS A 144 14.27 -2.65 8.74
N LYS A 145 13.88 -1.66 7.94
CA LYS A 145 13.53 -0.31 8.39
C LYS A 145 12.03 -0.05 8.38
N ASP A 146 11.24 -1.00 7.88
CA ASP A 146 9.83 -0.80 7.52
C ASP A 146 9.62 0.47 6.65
N ALA A 147 10.57 0.77 5.73
CA ALA A 147 10.53 2.01 4.95
C ALA A 147 11.06 1.83 3.52
N PHE A 148 10.68 2.77 2.64
CA PHE A 148 11.31 2.92 1.33
C PHE A 148 12.53 3.84 1.42
N ASP A 149 13.68 3.34 0.97
CA ASP A 149 14.88 4.14 0.75
C ASP A 149 14.78 4.84 -0.63
N VAL A 150 15.08 6.15 -0.68
CA VAL A 150 15.21 6.87 -1.95
C VAL A 150 16.58 6.56 -2.55
N ILE A 151 16.60 6.08 -3.79
CA ILE A 151 17.84 5.76 -4.51
C ILE A 151 18.03 6.68 -5.72
N GLU A 152 19.28 6.84 -6.15
CA GLU A 152 19.60 7.56 -7.38
C GLU A 152 19.20 6.71 -8.59
N GLY A 153 18.56 7.35 -9.57
CA GLY A 153 18.30 6.73 -10.86
C GLY A 153 19.48 6.93 -11.79
N ASP A 154 20.07 5.85 -12.26
CA ASP A 154 21.12 5.87 -13.29
C ASP A 154 20.55 5.75 -14.72
N GLY A 155 19.24 6.03 -14.88
CA GLY A 155 18.52 5.90 -16.15
C GLY A 155 18.11 4.46 -16.50
N LYS A 156 18.43 3.45 -15.67
CA LYS A 156 18.07 2.05 -15.95
C LYS A 156 16.71 1.64 -15.38
N PHE A 157 16.17 2.40 -14.43
CA PHE A 157 14.88 2.13 -13.82
C PHE A 157 13.76 2.74 -14.67
N LEU A 158 13.43 2.09 -15.78
CA LEU A 158 12.26 2.44 -16.58
C LEU A 158 11.03 1.68 -16.08
N PRO A 159 9.86 2.32 -15.91
CA PRO A 159 8.64 1.62 -15.57
C PRO A 159 8.30 0.56 -16.62
N MET A 160 7.88 -0.62 -16.17
CA MET A 160 7.61 -1.75 -17.04
C MET A 160 6.13 -2.14 -17.01
N LYS A 161 5.70 -2.91 -18.02
CA LYS A 161 4.43 -3.64 -17.97
C LYS A 161 4.60 -4.92 -17.17
N TRP A 162 3.71 -5.11 -16.23
CA TRP A 162 3.53 -6.31 -15.42
C TRP A 162 2.10 -6.80 -15.59
N GLU A 163 1.94 -8.11 -15.71
CA GLU A 163 0.63 -8.75 -15.71
C GLU A 163 0.07 -8.75 -14.28
N LEU A 164 -1.13 -8.19 -14.12
CA LEU A 164 -1.85 -8.21 -12.86
C LEU A 164 -2.89 -9.32 -12.88
N THR A 165 -3.09 -9.97 -11.74
CA THR A 165 -4.23 -10.86 -11.54
C THR A 165 -5.47 -10.01 -11.26
N GLU A 166 -6.47 -10.09 -12.13
CA GLU A 166 -7.75 -9.37 -11.97
C GLU A 166 -8.52 -9.82 -10.73
N PHE A 167 -9.24 -8.89 -10.10
CA PHE A 167 -10.05 -9.14 -8.91
C PHE A 167 -11.40 -9.81 -9.18
#